data_AF-A0A3M1GX45-F1
#
_entry.id   AF-A0A3M1GX45-F1
#
_cell.length_a   1.000
_cell.length_b   1.000
_cell.length_c   1.000
_cell.angle_alpha   90.00
_cell.angle_beta   90.00
_cell.angle_gamma   90.00
#
_symmetry.space_group_name_H-M   'P 1'
#
loop_
_entity.id
_entity.type
_entity.pdbx_description
1 polymer ?
#
loop_
_entity_poly.entity_id
_entity_poly.type
_entity_poly.pdbx_seq_one_letter_code
_entity_poly.pdbx_strand_id
1 'polypeptide(L)'
;MWLTCPGCSARLEVPVLDVPLEQAVISCDCGVAGRLRFEQVRSRMDSAVAKLTARLRQDLESNRLKLPALPDVVLKVERMARDENAGAPEIAAVVERDPVLATKLLKLANSVLYRGRVEARTVQQAIARLGMANLRDYVLAILSRELYVVADPALGRFIERLWEHAITVAVASRELATRMRTG
;
A
#
# COMPACT_ATOMS: atom_id res chain seq x y z
N MET A 1 -1.89 24.72 8.42
CA MET A 1 -3.15 25.37 7.94
C MET A 1 -3.63 26.33 9.03
N TRP A 2 -4.25 27.47 8.73
CA TRP A 2 -4.64 28.45 9.75
C TRP A 2 -6.17 28.48 9.99
N LEU A 3 -6.57 28.56 11.24
CA LEU A 3 -7.95 28.80 11.69
C LEU A 3 -8.04 30.08 12.52
N THR A 4 -9.20 30.74 12.50
CA THR A 4 -9.49 31.89 13.38
C THR A 4 -10.41 31.45 14.50
N CYS A 5 -10.05 31.75 15.75
CA CYS A 5 -10.92 31.45 16.88
C CYS A 5 -12.15 32.38 16.89
N PRO A 6 -13.38 31.87 16.99
CA PRO A 6 -14.59 32.69 17.06
C PRO A 6 -14.77 33.41 18.41
N GLY A 7 -14.03 33.01 19.47
CA GLY A 7 -14.06 33.68 20.77
C GLY A 7 -13.02 34.81 20.89
N CYS A 8 -11.78 34.54 20.49
CA CYS A 8 -10.64 35.47 20.68
C CYS A 8 -10.14 36.12 19.37
N SER A 9 -10.68 35.75 18.20
CA SER A 9 -10.17 36.12 16.87
C SER A 9 -8.69 35.76 16.59
N ALA A 10 -8.03 35.04 17.50
CA ALA A 10 -6.63 34.64 17.34
C ALA A 10 -6.45 33.69 16.15
N ARG A 11 -5.30 33.81 15.48
CA ARG A 11 -4.88 32.95 14.36
C ARG A 11 -4.18 31.72 14.92
N LEU A 12 -4.73 30.55 14.65
CA LEU A 12 -4.32 29.28 15.23
C LEU A 12 -3.74 28.37 14.15
N GLU A 13 -2.57 27.81 14.42
CA GLU A 13 -1.92 26.86 13.53
C GLU A 13 -2.49 25.45 13.76
N VAL A 14 -2.92 24.81 12.66
CA VAL A 14 -3.41 23.44 12.65
C VAL A 14 -2.26 22.51 12.23
N PRO A 15 -1.91 21.51 13.05
CA PRO A 15 -0.93 20.49 12.66
C PRO A 15 -1.57 19.57 11.61
N VAL A 16 -1.04 19.57 10.38
CA VAL A 16 -1.77 18.97 9.24
C VAL A 16 -1.27 17.58 8.84
N LEU A 17 -0.12 17.09 9.32
CA LEU A 17 0.44 15.87 8.73
C LEU A 17 0.93 14.76 9.68
N ASP A 18 1.19 15.01 10.96
CA ASP A 18 1.87 14.02 11.81
C ASP A 18 1.20 13.76 13.18
N VAL A 19 0.00 14.28 13.41
CA VAL A 19 -0.71 14.10 14.69
C VAL A 19 -2.05 13.40 14.45
N PRO A 20 -2.37 12.29 15.16
CA PRO A 20 -3.71 11.74 15.18
C PRO A 20 -4.71 12.86 15.49
N LEU A 21 -5.82 12.95 14.76
CA LEU A 21 -6.80 14.05 14.91
C LEU A 21 -7.30 14.20 16.36
N GLU A 22 -7.29 13.09 17.11
CA GLU A 22 -7.65 12.99 18.53
C GLU A 22 -6.64 13.68 19.48
N GLN A 23 -5.40 13.89 19.04
CA GLN A 23 -4.28 14.42 19.81
C GLN A 23 -3.86 15.84 19.35
N ALA A 24 -4.44 16.37 18.28
CA ALA A 24 -4.15 17.70 17.78
C ALA A 24 -4.77 18.77 18.71
N VAL A 25 -3.97 19.30 19.63
CA VAL A 25 -4.39 20.37 20.56
C VAL A 25 -4.10 21.73 19.94
N ILE A 26 -5.16 22.49 19.66
CA ILE A 26 -5.08 23.90 19.33
C ILE A 26 -5.41 24.70 20.60
N SER A 27 -4.42 25.40 21.16
CA SER A 27 -4.58 26.24 22.36
C SER A 27 -4.83 27.71 21.99
N CYS A 28 -5.99 28.26 22.36
CA CYS A 28 -6.18 29.71 22.60
C CYS A 28 -6.53 29.89 24.07
N ASP A 29 -5.99 30.93 24.70
CA ASP A 29 -6.17 31.26 26.12
C ASP A 29 -7.59 31.69 26.49
N CYS A 30 -8.50 31.82 25.51
CA CYS A 30 -9.88 32.26 25.75
C CYS A 30 -10.86 31.16 26.21
N GLY A 31 -10.41 29.90 26.32
CA GLY A 31 -11.27 28.77 26.74
C GLY A 31 -12.33 28.31 25.73
N VAL A 32 -12.73 29.14 24.76
CA VAL A 32 -13.72 28.81 23.72
C VAL A 32 -13.17 27.79 22.70
N ALA A 33 -11.86 27.80 22.47
CA ALA A 33 -11.16 26.87 21.56
C ALA A 33 -11.20 25.39 21.98
N GLY A 34 -11.65 25.06 23.20
CA GLY A 34 -11.77 23.69 23.69
C GLY A 34 -12.82 22.83 22.96
N ARG A 35 -13.95 23.43 22.55
CA ARG A 35 -15.09 22.73 21.91
C ARG A 35 -15.10 22.79 20.38
N LEU A 36 -14.27 23.64 19.77
CA LEU A 36 -14.21 23.83 18.31
C LEU A 36 -13.34 22.79 17.58
N ARG A 37 -12.61 21.96 18.35
CA ARG A 37 -11.49 21.14 17.87
C ARG A 37 -11.86 20.05 16.86
N PHE A 38 -13.01 19.41 17.04
CA PHE A 38 -13.40 18.28 16.19
C PHE A 38 -14.42 18.66 15.13
N GLU A 39 -15.49 19.36 15.50
CA GLU A 39 -16.61 19.66 14.59
C GLU A 39 -16.17 20.48 13.36
N GLN A 40 -15.35 21.53 13.56
CA GLN A 40 -14.94 22.43 12.48
C GLN A 40 -13.81 21.85 11.62
N VAL A 41 -12.86 21.14 12.21
CA VAL A 41 -11.79 20.44 11.47
C VAL A 41 -12.39 19.30 10.65
N ARG A 42 -13.28 18.51 11.26
CA ARG A 42 -14.05 17.45 10.58
C ARG A 42 -14.87 18.01 9.44
N SER A 43 -15.66 19.06 9.66
CA SER A 43 -16.48 19.70 8.62
C SER A 43 -15.66 20.22 7.43
N ARG A 44 -14.50 20.84 7.68
CA ARG A 44 -13.60 21.29 6.60
C ARG A 44 -12.98 20.13 5.84
N MET A 45 -12.58 19.08 6.55
CA MET A 45 -12.02 17.88 5.96
C MET A 45 -13.07 17.12 5.14
N ASP A 46 -14.29 16.98 5.64
CA ASP A 46 -15.43 16.38 4.92
C ASP A 46 -15.72 17.14 3.63
N SER A 47 -15.73 18.49 3.68
CA SER A 47 -15.89 19.33 2.48
C SER A 47 -14.73 19.16 1.49
N ALA A 48 -13.49 19.07 1.97
CA ALA A 48 -12.33 18.84 1.11
C ALA A 48 -12.35 17.44 0.47
N VAL A 49 -12.67 16.41 1.24
CA VAL A 49 -12.83 15.03 0.77
C VAL A 49 -13.96 14.94 -0.24
N ALA A 50 -15.11 15.58 0.02
CA ALA A 50 -16.23 15.61 -0.93
C ALA A 50 -15.83 16.26 -2.26
N LYS A 51 -15.12 17.39 -2.22
CA LYS A 51 -14.61 18.07 -3.43
C LYS A 51 -13.60 17.21 -4.19
N LEU A 52 -12.64 16.59 -3.49
CA LEU A 52 -11.66 15.70 -4.09
C LEU A 52 -12.35 14.49 -4.74
N THR A 53 -13.31 13.87 -4.05
CA THR A 53 -14.05 12.70 -4.54
C THR A 53 -14.87 13.04 -5.78
N ALA A 54 -15.55 14.19 -5.78
CA ALA A 54 -16.28 14.67 -6.96
C ALA A 54 -15.33 14.88 -8.14
N ARG A 55 -14.13 15.44 -7.89
CA ARG A 55 -13.13 15.65 -8.93
C ARG A 55 -12.57 14.34 -9.49
N LEU A 56 -12.22 13.40 -8.62
CA LEU A 56 -11.74 12.07 -9.01
C LEU A 56 -12.79 11.32 -9.83
N ARG A 57 -14.07 11.40 -9.46
CA ARG A 57 -15.17 10.82 -10.23
C ARG A 57 -15.27 11.44 -11.61
N GLN A 58 -15.26 12.77 -11.70
CA GLN A 58 -15.27 13.48 -12.98
C GLN A 58 -14.07 13.07 -13.86
N ASP A 59 -12.88 12.98 -13.28
CA ASP A 59 -11.66 12.63 -14.00
C ASP A 59 -11.67 11.16 -14.46
N LEU A 60 -12.32 10.26 -13.70
CA LEU A 60 -12.55 8.87 -14.07
C LEU A 60 -13.55 8.76 -15.24
N GLU A 61 -14.71 9.43 -15.13
CA GLU A 61 -15.76 9.43 -16.18
C GLU A 61 -15.28 10.05 -17.49
N SER A 62 -14.41 11.06 -17.41
CA SER A 62 -13.80 11.71 -18.57
C SER A 62 -12.53 11.02 -19.08
N ASN A 63 -12.14 9.88 -18.50
CA ASN A 63 -10.94 9.11 -18.83
C ASN A 63 -9.65 9.96 -18.84
N ARG A 64 -9.55 10.93 -17.92
CA ARG A 64 -8.39 11.82 -17.76
C ARG A 64 -7.39 11.33 -16.72
N LEU A 65 -7.76 10.33 -15.92
CA LEU A 65 -6.86 9.67 -14.97
C LEU A 65 -5.84 8.82 -15.71
N LYS A 66 -4.56 9.10 -15.50
CA LYS A 66 -3.47 8.24 -15.96
C LYS A 66 -3.27 7.13 -14.95
N LEU A 67 -3.87 5.98 -15.21
CA LEU A 67 -3.64 4.77 -14.42
C LEU A 67 -2.28 4.16 -14.83
N PRO A 68 -1.44 3.76 -13.87
CA PRO A 68 -0.21 3.05 -14.20
C PRO A 68 -0.57 1.68 -14.76
N ALA A 69 0.05 1.32 -15.89
CA ALA A 69 -0.11 -0.01 -16.47
C ALA A 69 0.62 -1.04 -15.62
N LEU A 70 -0.03 -2.18 -15.36
CA LEU A 70 0.64 -3.32 -14.73
C LEU A 70 1.74 -3.83 -15.68
N PRO A 71 2.96 -4.09 -15.18
CA PRO A 71 4.04 -4.65 -16.00
C PRO A 71 3.64 -5.99 -16.61
N ASP A 72 4.06 -6.24 -17.84
CA ASP A 72 3.74 -7.47 -18.59
C ASP A 72 4.14 -8.74 -17.84
N VAL A 73 5.23 -8.68 -17.07
CA VAL A 73 5.70 -9.79 -16.23
C VAL A 73 4.67 -10.18 -15.16
N VAL A 74 3.97 -9.22 -14.53
CA VAL A 74 2.88 -9.50 -13.57
C VAL A 74 1.77 -10.25 -14.28
N LEU A 75 1.30 -9.70 -15.40
CA LEU A 75 0.15 -10.24 -16.14
C LEU A 75 0.44 -11.64 -16.68
N LYS A 76 1.69 -11.91 -17.05
CA LYS A 76 2.12 -13.20 -17.55
C LYS A 76 2.21 -14.23 -16.42
N VAL A 77 2.83 -13.87 -15.29
CA VAL A 77 2.87 -14.74 -14.10
C VAL A 77 1.47 -15.01 -13.57
N GLU A 78 0.59 -14.01 -13.55
CA GLU A 78 -0.78 -14.13 -13.07
C GLU A 78 -1.62 -15.06 -13.94
N ARG A 79 -1.48 -14.95 -15.28
CA ARG A 79 -2.10 -15.90 -16.22
C ARG A 79 -1.56 -17.31 -16.05
N MET A 80 -0.25 -17.48 -15.98
CA MET A 80 0.38 -18.80 -15.83
C MET A 80 0.06 -19.44 -14.47
N ALA A 81 -0.03 -18.65 -13.39
CA ALA A 81 -0.41 -19.17 -12.07
C ALA A 81 -1.86 -19.64 -11.98
N ARG A 82 -2.73 -19.26 -12.93
CA ARG A 82 -4.10 -19.76 -13.07
C ARG A 82 -4.23 -20.93 -14.03
N ASP A 83 -3.20 -21.21 -14.83
CA ASP A 83 -3.19 -22.31 -15.78
C ASP A 83 -2.69 -23.58 -15.09
N GLU A 84 -3.53 -24.61 -15.06
CA GLU A 84 -3.20 -25.91 -14.45
C GLU A 84 -2.06 -26.63 -15.19
N ASN A 85 -1.75 -26.24 -16.42
CA ASN A 85 -0.67 -26.82 -17.22
C ASN A 85 0.67 -26.09 -17.06
N ALA A 86 0.71 -24.93 -16.41
CA ALA A 86 1.93 -24.16 -16.24
C ALA A 86 2.71 -24.64 -15.02
N GLY A 87 3.93 -25.15 -15.24
CA GLY A 87 4.83 -25.57 -14.19
C GLY A 87 5.69 -24.45 -13.63
N ALA A 88 6.40 -24.76 -12.54
CA ALA A 88 7.43 -23.91 -11.97
C ALA A 88 8.56 -23.52 -12.97
N PRO A 89 9.02 -24.38 -13.91
CA PRO A 89 10.06 -24.03 -14.88
C PRO A 89 9.65 -22.91 -15.83
N GLU A 90 8.43 -22.96 -16.36
CA GLU A 90 7.95 -21.99 -17.35
C GLU A 90 7.83 -20.60 -16.73
N ILE A 91 7.39 -20.54 -15.46
CA ILE A 91 7.25 -19.29 -14.73
C ILE A 91 8.62 -18.75 -14.29
N ALA A 92 9.54 -19.63 -13.90
CA ALA A 92 10.93 -19.25 -13.64
C ALA A 92 11.54 -18.53 -14.84
N ALA A 93 11.36 -19.05 -16.06
CA ALA A 93 11.87 -18.44 -17.29
C ALA A 93 11.27 -17.06 -17.61
N VAL A 94 10.10 -16.73 -17.06
CA VAL A 94 9.50 -15.40 -17.16
C VAL A 94 10.09 -14.46 -16.12
N VAL A 95 10.20 -14.92 -14.87
CA VAL A 95 10.74 -14.14 -13.74
C VAL A 95 12.23 -13.84 -13.91
N GLU A 96 13.00 -14.79 -14.46
CA GLU A 96 14.45 -14.65 -14.71
C GLU A 96 14.80 -13.55 -15.73
N ARG A 97 13.83 -13.10 -16.54
CA ARG A 97 14.01 -11.96 -17.44
C ARG A 97 14.11 -10.62 -16.70
N ASP A 98 13.68 -10.58 -15.44
CA ASP A 98 13.77 -9.43 -14.55
C ASP A 98 14.69 -9.78 -13.36
N PRO A 99 15.96 -9.35 -13.39
CA PRO A 99 16.93 -9.63 -12.33
C PRO A 99 16.51 -9.07 -10.97
N VAL A 100 15.77 -7.95 -10.94
CA VAL A 100 15.31 -7.31 -9.71
C VAL A 100 14.21 -8.17 -9.08
N LEU A 101 13.24 -8.60 -9.87
CA LEU A 101 12.18 -9.51 -9.43
C LEU A 101 12.75 -10.85 -8.96
N ALA A 102 13.65 -11.45 -9.74
CA ALA A 102 14.31 -12.72 -9.39
C ALA A 102 15.05 -12.63 -8.05
N THR A 103 15.80 -11.54 -7.82
CA THR A 103 16.51 -11.32 -6.55
C THR A 103 15.57 -11.14 -5.37
N LYS A 104 14.50 -10.35 -5.54
CA LYS A 104 13.49 -10.15 -4.49
C LYS A 104 12.79 -11.47 -4.14
N LEU A 105 12.49 -12.31 -5.14
CA LEU A 105 11.89 -13.62 -4.95
C LEU A 105 12.81 -14.60 -4.23
N LEU A 106 14.10 -14.65 -4.60
CA LEU A 106 15.10 -15.47 -3.92
C LEU A 106 15.27 -15.07 -2.44
N LYS A 107 15.38 -13.76 -2.16
CA LYS A 107 15.45 -13.24 -0.79
C LYS A 107 14.25 -13.67 0.04
N LEU A 108 13.06 -13.65 -0.56
CA LEU A 108 11.84 -14.09 0.10
C LEU A 108 11.84 -15.60 0.36
N ALA A 109 12.19 -16.43 -0.62
CA ALA A 109 12.26 -17.88 -0.46
C ALA A 109 13.29 -18.34 0.60
N ASN A 110 14.27 -17.47 0.90
CA ASN A 110 15.26 -17.69 1.95
C ASN A 110 14.96 -16.92 3.25
N SER A 111 13.82 -16.20 3.32
CA SER A 111 13.39 -15.52 4.53
C SER A 111 13.01 -16.50 5.64
N VAL A 112 13.02 -16.06 6.90
CA VAL A 112 12.73 -16.89 8.08
C VAL A 112 11.42 -17.66 7.94
N LEU A 113 10.42 -17.06 7.30
CA LEU A 113 9.10 -17.67 7.12
C LEU A 113 9.09 -18.84 6.13
N TYR A 114 9.96 -18.82 5.12
CA TYR A 114 9.95 -19.80 4.02
C TYR A 114 11.20 -20.68 3.97
N ARG A 115 12.29 -20.32 4.67
CA ARG A 115 13.58 -20.99 4.52
C ARG A 115 13.47 -22.49 4.82
N GLY A 116 13.99 -23.29 3.89
CA GLY A 116 14.20 -24.72 4.12
C GLY A 116 15.56 -24.99 4.77
N ARG A 117 15.90 -26.28 4.87
CA ARG A 117 17.23 -26.73 5.31
C ARG A 117 18.36 -26.28 4.37
N VAL A 118 18.07 -26.19 3.08
CA VAL A 118 19.01 -25.78 2.03
C VAL A 118 18.63 -24.39 1.53
N GLU A 119 19.59 -23.57 1.16
CA GLU A 119 19.32 -22.27 0.53
C GLU A 119 18.78 -22.46 -0.89
N ALA A 120 17.74 -21.71 -1.26
CA ALA A 120 17.29 -21.65 -2.65
C ALA A 120 18.23 -20.73 -3.44
N ARG A 121 18.90 -21.28 -4.46
CA ARG A 121 19.89 -20.57 -5.30
C ARG A 121 19.37 -20.24 -6.70
N THR A 122 18.27 -20.88 -7.12
CA THR A 122 17.63 -20.64 -8.42
C THR A 122 16.20 -20.20 -8.25
N VAL A 123 15.67 -19.46 -9.24
CA VAL A 123 14.27 -19.02 -9.23
C VAL A 123 13.33 -20.22 -9.20
N GLN A 124 13.64 -21.29 -9.93
CA GLN A 124 12.87 -22.53 -9.89
C GLN A 124 12.82 -23.16 -8.48
N GLN A 125 13.94 -23.18 -7.74
CA GLN A 125 13.97 -23.65 -6.34
C GLN A 125 13.15 -22.76 -5.42
N ALA A 126 13.19 -21.44 -5.64
CA ALA A 126 12.37 -20.49 -4.89
C ALA A 126 10.87 -20.72 -5.16
N ILE A 127 10.47 -20.91 -6.42
CA ILE A 127 9.07 -21.19 -6.80
C ILE A 127 8.61 -22.51 -6.21
N ALA A 128 9.41 -23.58 -6.31
CA ALA A 128 9.07 -24.88 -5.74
C ALA A 128 8.87 -24.84 -4.22
N ARG A 129 9.63 -23.98 -3.52
CA ARG A 129 9.52 -23.77 -2.07
C ARG A 129 8.31 -22.93 -1.68
N LEU A 130 8.07 -21.83 -2.40
CA LEU A 130 6.97 -20.92 -2.10
C LEU A 130 5.63 -21.56 -2.50
N GLY A 131 5.62 -22.34 -3.58
CA GLY A 131 4.40 -22.82 -4.22
C GLY A 131 3.74 -21.74 -5.09
N MET A 132 2.86 -22.20 -5.99
CA MET A 132 2.27 -21.37 -7.04
C MET A 132 1.35 -20.25 -6.52
N ALA A 133 0.53 -20.54 -5.52
CA ALA A 133 -0.38 -19.55 -4.94
C ALA A 133 0.37 -18.39 -4.29
N ASN A 134 1.42 -18.70 -3.52
CA ASN A 134 2.24 -17.69 -2.85
C ASN A 134 3.03 -16.85 -3.87
N LEU A 135 3.62 -17.48 -4.89
CA LEU A 135 4.38 -16.78 -5.93
C LEU A 135 3.58 -15.63 -6.56
N ARG A 136 2.32 -15.89 -6.93
CA ARG A 136 1.44 -14.89 -7.54
C ARG A 136 1.26 -13.67 -6.63
N ASP A 137 0.92 -13.91 -5.37
CA ASP A 137 0.65 -12.85 -4.39
C ASP A 137 1.92 -12.00 -4.17
N TYR A 138 3.09 -12.64 -4.20
CA TYR A 138 4.37 -11.96 -4.05
C TYR A 138 4.80 -11.14 -5.26
N VAL A 139 4.64 -11.69 -6.46
CA VAL A 139 4.96 -10.98 -7.70
C VAL A 139 4.10 -9.71 -7.81
N LEU A 140 2.82 -9.80 -7.44
CA LEU A 140 1.92 -8.65 -7.37
C LEU A 140 2.35 -7.64 -6.30
N ALA A 141 2.72 -8.11 -5.10
CA ALA A 141 3.17 -7.24 -4.01
C ALA A 141 4.48 -6.50 -4.35
N ILE A 142 5.43 -7.19 -4.99
CA ILE A 142 6.73 -6.62 -5.38
C ILE A 142 6.56 -5.56 -6.47
N LEU A 143 5.75 -5.85 -7.48
CA LEU A 143 5.64 -5.01 -8.67
C LEU A 143 4.64 -3.86 -8.47
N SER A 144 3.65 -4.02 -7.58
CA SER A 144 2.79 -2.89 -7.19
C SER A 144 3.58 -1.74 -6.56
N ARG A 145 4.68 -2.03 -5.84
CA ARG A 145 5.58 -1.01 -5.29
C ARG A 145 6.14 -0.09 -6.37
N GLU A 146 6.41 -0.62 -7.56
CA GLU A 146 7.02 0.12 -8.67
C GLU A 146 6.01 1.03 -9.39
N LEU A 147 4.71 0.85 -9.14
CA LEU A 147 3.64 1.73 -9.66
C LEU A 147 3.49 3.03 -8.86
N TYR A 148 4.06 3.10 -7.66
CA TYR A 148 3.90 4.22 -6.74
C TYR A 148 5.09 5.19 -6.83
N VAL A 149 5.20 5.92 -7.94
CA VAL A 149 6.18 7.00 -8.11
C VAL A 149 5.47 8.35 -7.95
N VAL A 150 5.85 9.11 -6.93
CA VAL A 150 5.24 10.40 -6.59
C VAL A 150 6.30 11.50 -6.65
N ALA A 151 5.97 12.63 -7.29
CA ALA A 151 6.86 13.78 -7.37
C ALA A 151 6.98 14.58 -6.05
N ASP A 152 5.89 14.63 -5.28
CA ASP A 152 5.85 15.31 -3.98
C ASP A 152 6.44 14.42 -2.86
N PRO A 153 7.47 14.87 -2.12
CA PRO A 153 8.11 14.06 -1.08
C PRO A 153 7.22 13.75 0.13
N ALA A 154 6.29 14.64 0.50
CA ALA A 154 5.41 14.41 1.64
C ALA A 154 4.34 13.35 1.31
N LEU A 155 3.78 13.43 0.10
CA LEU A 155 2.87 12.41 -0.43
C LEU A 155 3.60 11.09 -0.67
N GLY A 156 4.86 11.12 -1.13
CA GLY A 156 5.70 9.93 -1.27
C GLY A 156 5.82 9.14 0.04
N ARG A 157 6.18 9.81 1.14
CA ARG A 157 6.24 9.17 2.48
C ARG A 157 4.88 8.61 2.92
N PHE A 158 3.79 9.33 2.63
CA PHE A 158 2.45 8.83 2.94
C PHE A 158 2.12 7.54 2.17
N ILE A 159 2.42 7.49 0.87
CA ILE A 159 2.18 6.30 0.04
C ILE A 159 3.08 5.14 0.48
N GLU A 160 4.33 5.40 0.86
CA GLU A 160 5.21 4.35 1.41
C GLU A 160 4.61 3.71 2.67
N ARG A 161 4.16 4.52 3.64
CA ARG A 161 3.48 3.99 4.83
C ARG A 161 2.19 3.24 4.50
N LEU A 162 1.44 3.72 3.51
CA LEU A 162 0.21 3.06 3.07
C LEU A 162 0.52 1.69 2.46
N TRP A 163 1.59 1.59 1.66
CA TRP A 163 2.06 0.32 1.10
C TRP A 163 2.52 -0.65 2.19
N GLU A 164 3.31 -0.19 3.16
CA GLU A 164 3.74 -1.00 4.31
C GLU A 164 2.54 -1.52 5.12
N HIS A 165 1.56 -0.66 5.36
CA HIS A 165 0.31 -1.04 6.02
C HIS A 165 -0.46 -2.10 5.22
N ALA A 166 -0.62 -1.90 3.91
CA ALA A 166 -1.34 -2.84 3.04
C ALA A 166 -0.67 -4.23 3.03
N ILE A 167 0.67 -4.29 2.96
CA ILE A 167 1.42 -5.55 3.05
C ILE A 167 1.26 -6.20 4.43
N THR A 168 1.30 -5.41 5.51
CA THR A 168 1.11 -5.91 6.87
C THR A 168 -0.27 -6.56 7.03
N VAL A 169 -1.32 -5.88 6.55
CA VAL A 169 -2.69 -6.42 6.56
C VAL A 169 -2.77 -7.70 5.72
N ALA A 170 -2.23 -7.71 4.51
CA ALA A 170 -2.26 -8.89 3.64
C ALA A 170 -1.57 -10.12 4.30
N VAL A 171 -0.40 -9.92 4.92
CA VAL A 171 0.33 -11.00 5.62
C VAL A 171 -0.46 -11.47 6.85
N ALA A 172 -0.99 -10.54 7.66
CA ALA A 172 -1.78 -10.89 8.85
C ALA A 172 -3.05 -11.66 8.47
N SER A 173 -3.77 -11.23 7.44
CA SER A 173 -4.95 -11.93 6.92
C SER A 173 -4.61 -13.32 6.42
N ARG A 174 -3.47 -13.51 5.73
CA ARG A 174 -3.02 -14.83 5.28
C ARG A 174 -2.72 -15.77 6.47
N GLU A 175 -2.05 -15.26 7.49
CA GLU A 175 -1.72 -16.02 8.69
C GLU A 175 -2.98 -16.45 9.44
N LEU A 176 -3.94 -15.53 9.64
CA LEU A 176 -5.24 -15.83 10.24
C LEU A 176 -5.98 -16.92 9.45
N ALA A 177 -6.04 -16.77 8.12
CA ALA A 177 -6.71 -17.74 7.25
C ALA A 177 -6.05 -19.12 7.26
N THR A 178 -4.73 -19.19 7.48
CA THR A 178 -3.99 -20.45 7.59
C THR A 178 -4.34 -21.16 8.90
N ARG A 179 -4.33 -20.42 10.02
CA ARG A 179 -4.68 -20.98 11.34
C ARG A 179 -6.13 -21.45 11.42
N MET A 180 -7.06 -20.75 10.78
CA MET A 180 -8.48 -21.11 10.74
C MET A 180 -8.77 -22.33 9.86
N ARG A 181 -7.93 -22.62 8.86
CA ARG A 181 -8.09 -23.81 8.00
C ARG A 181 -7.56 -25.10 8.63
N THR A 182 -6.73 -24.99 9.66
CA THR A 182 -6.14 -26.13 10.38
C THR A 182 -6.89 -26.51 11.66
N GLY A 183 -8.11 -25.97 11.87
CA GLY A 183 -9.00 -26.28 12.99
C GLY A 183 -10.23 -27.04 12.55
#